data_AF-L5LWN5-F1
#
_entry.id   AF-L5LWN5-F1
#
_cell.length_a   1.000
_cell.length_b   1.000
_cell.length_c   1.000
_cell.angle_alpha   90.00
_cell.angle_beta   90.00
_cell.angle_gamma   90.00
#
_symmetry.space_group_name_H-M   'P 1'
#
loop_
_entity.id
_entity.type
_entity.pdbx_description
1 polymer ?
#
loop_
_entity_poly.entity_id
_entity_poly.type
_entity_poly.pdbx_seq_one_letter_code
_entity_poly.pdbx_strand_id
1 'polypeptide(L)'
;MPSLPEMMFGDNVLRIQHGSGFGIEFNATDALRCVNNYQGMLKVACAEEWQESRNEGEHSKEVIKPYDWTFTTDYKGTLLGESLKLKVVPTTDHIDTEKLKAREQIKFFEEVLLFEDELHDHGVSSLSVKIRVMPSSFFLLLRFFLRIDGVLIRMNDTRLYHEADKTYMLREYTSRESRIANLMHVPPSLFTEPNEMSQHLPIKETVCEKLLFPEKIDQNPTDSQANAPVE
;
A
#
# COMPACT_ATOMS: atom_id res chain seq x y z
N MET A 1 -18.24 -8.13 0.64
CA MET A 1 -17.44 -9.16 1.34
C MET A 1 -18.31 -9.90 2.34
N PRO A 2 -18.12 -11.21 2.50
CA PRO A 2 -18.81 -12.01 3.52
C PRO A 2 -18.28 -11.75 4.95
N SER A 3 -17.03 -11.34 5.11
CA SER A 3 -16.41 -10.92 6.38
C SER A 3 -15.45 -9.75 6.16
N LEU A 4 -15.18 -9.00 7.23
CA LEU A 4 -14.12 -7.99 7.31
C LEU A 4 -12.93 -8.56 8.08
N PRO A 5 -11.73 -7.99 7.94
CA PRO A 5 -10.60 -8.31 8.82
C PRO A 5 -10.96 -8.18 10.29
N GLU A 6 -10.40 -9.04 11.14
CA GLU A 6 -10.60 -9.00 12.60
C GLU A 6 -10.31 -7.61 13.20
N MET A 7 -9.21 -7.00 12.79
CA MET A 7 -8.84 -5.64 13.17
C MET A 7 -8.95 -4.72 11.97
N MET A 8 -10.13 -4.13 11.76
CA MET A 8 -10.37 -3.15 10.70
C MET A 8 -10.43 -1.73 11.28
N PHE A 9 -9.48 -0.88 10.90
CA PHE A 9 -9.43 0.51 11.35
C PHE A 9 -10.11 1.43 10.34
N GLY A 10 -11.44 1.46 10.37
CA GLY A 10 -12.26 2.16 9.37
C GLY A 10 -12.07 3.69 9.35
N ASP A 11 -11.74 4.27 10.50
CA ASP A 11 -11.51 5.72 10.66
C ASP A 11 -10.05 6.11 10.41
N ASN A 12 -9.13 5.14 10.30
CA ASN A 12 -7.73 5.41 10.05
C ASN A 12 -7.53 5.84 8.60
N VAL A 13 -6.86 6.98 8.43
CA VAL A 13 -6.53 7.54 7.12
C VAL A 13 -5.18 8.22 7.17
N LEU A 14 -4.36 7.97 6.15
CA LEU A 14 -3.22 8.83 5.83
C LEU A 14 -3.55 9.61 4.57
N ARG A 15 -3.54 10.95 4.65
CA ARG A 15 -3.95 11.83 3.56
C ARG A 15 -2.85 12.84 3.22
N ILE A 16 -2.53 12.93 1.93
CA ILE A 16 -1.69 13.97 1.35
C ILE A 16 -2.60 14.85 0.49
N GLN A 17 -2.75 16.12 0.86
CA GLN A 17 -3.63 17.06 0.17
C GLN A 17 -2.89 18.35 -0.16
N HIS A 18 -2.96 18.76 -1.43
CA HIS A 18 -2.45 20.04 -1.89
C HIS A 18 -3.45 21.15 -1.54
N GLY A 19 -2.97 22.38 -1.33
CA GLY A 19 -3.82 23.54 -1.03
C GLY A 19 -4.89 23.83 -2.11
N SER A 20 -4.64 23.41 -3.36
CA SER A 20 -5.59 23.49 -4.47
C SER A 20 -6.72 22.43 -4.42
N GLY A 21 -6.73 21.56 -3.40
CA GLY A 21 -7.80 20.58 -3.16
C GLY A 21 -7.61 19.19 -3.78
N PHE A 22 -6.64 19.00 -4.68
CA PHE A 22 -6.28 17.67 -5.17
C PHE A 22 -5.39 16.93 -4.17
N GLY A 23 -5.35 15.60 -4.22
CA GLY A 23 -4.52 14.82 -3.32
C GLY A 23 -4.65 13.32 -3.51
N ILE A 24 -4.13 12.58 -2.53
CA ILE A 24 -4.26 11.13 -2.43
C ILE A 24 -4.40 10.74 -0.96
N GLU A 25 -5.24 9.76 -0.69
CA GLU A 25 -5.37 9.17 0.64
C GLU A 25 -5.31 7.65 0.62
N PHE A 26 -5.07 7.09 1.79
CA PHE A 26 -4.99 5.65 2.03
C PHE A 26 -5.89 5.31 3.21
N ASN A 27 -6.91 4.50 2.96
CA ASN A 27 -7.88 4.07 3.96
C ASN A 27 -8.21 2.57 3.79
N ALA A 28 -8.66 1.93 4.88
CA ALA A 28 -8.96 0.50 4.87
C ALA A 28 -10.16 0.14 3.97
N THR A 29 -11.17 0.99 3.95
CA THR A 29 -12.43 0.73 3.23
C THR A 29 -12.21 0.59 1.73
N ASP A 30 -11.49 1.54 1.11
CA ASP A 30 -11.19 1.50 -0.32
C ASP A 30 -10.20 0.37 -0.65
N ALA A 31 -9.25 0.08 0.25
CA ALA A 31 -8.36 -1.05 0.07
C ALA A 31 -9.12 -2.39 0.04
N LEU A 32 -10.12 -2.56 0.90
CA LEU A 32 -10.98 -3.73 0.91
C LEU A 32 -11.90 -3.80 -0.31
N ARG A 33 -12.30 -2.67 -0.91
CA ARG A 33 -13.05 -2.69 -2.19
C ARG A 33 -12.24 -3.29 -3.35
N CYS A 34 -10.91 -3.17 -3.31
CA CYS A 34 -10.00 -3.76 -4.30
C CYS A 34 -9.75 -5.25 -4.11
N VAL A 35 -10.15 -5.83 -2.97
CA VAL A 35 -10.04 -7.28 -2.76
C VAL A 35 -10.98 -7.98 -3.73
N ASN A 36 -10.47 -9.04 -4.36
CA ASN A 36 -11.19 -9.77 -5.39
C ASN A 36 -12.42 -10.49 -4.79
N ASN A 37 -13.57 -9.85 -4.91
CA ASN A 37 -14.82 -10.39 -4.38
C ASN A 37 -15.44 -11.50 -5.26
N TYR A 38 -14.95 -11.72 -6.49
CA TYR A 38 -15.74 -12.41 -7.51
C TYR A 38 -15.02 -13.26 -8.57
N GLN A 39 -13.69 -13.45 -8.51
CA GLN A 39 -13.07 -14.49 -9.35
C GLN A 39 -12.96 -15.80 -8.57
N GLY A 40 -13.90 -16.71 -8.86
CA GLY A 40 -13.85 -18.13 -8.51
C GLY A 40 -12.70 -18.90 -9.19
N MET A 41 -11.49 -18.36 -9.14
CA MET A 41 -10.27 -18.94 -9.71
C MET A 41 -9.02 -18.76 -8.85
N LEU A 42 -9.12 -18.20 -7.65
CA LEU A 42 -8.15 -18.53 -6.59
C LEU A 42 -8.54 -19.89 -6.00
N LYS A 43 -8.51 -20.93 -6.84
CA LYS A 43 -7.90 -22.20 -6.43
C LYS A 43 -6.44 -21.88 -6.16
N VAL A 44 -6.16 -21.21 -5.04
CA VAL A 44 -4.87 -21.42 -4.41
C VAL A 44 -4.87 -22.91 -4.18
N ALA A 45 -3.97 -23.67 -4.79
CA ALA A 45 -3.82 -25.10 -4.50
C ALA A 45 -3.72 -25.35 -2.98
N CYS A 46 -3.34 -24.32 -2.21
CA CYS A 46 -3.34 -24.32 -0.76
C CYS A 46 -4.67 -24.03 -0.07
N ALA A 47 -5.72 -23.57 -0.76
CA ALA A 47 -7.07 -23.53 -0.19
C ALA A 47 -7.64 -24.96 -0.08
N GLU A 48 -7.31 -25.85 -1.02
CA GLU A 48 -7.59 -27.29 -0.89
C GLU A 48 -6.73 -27.90 0.23
N GLU A 49 -5.41 -27.66 0.30
CA GLU A 49 -4.56 -28.17 1.41
C GLU A 49 -4.96 -27.59 2.79
N TRP A 50 -5.35 -26.31 2.86
CA TRP A 50 -5.87 -25.67 4.08
C TRP A 50 -7.26 -26.20 4.46
N GLN A 51 -8.17 -26.39 3.49
CA GLN A 51 -9.47 -27.05 3.73
C GLN A 51 -9.30 -28.52 4.14
N GLU A 52 -8.34 -29.23 3.56
CA GLU A 52 -8.00 -30.61 3.92
C GLU A 52 -7.42 -30.68 5.34
N SER A 53 -6.62 -29.69 5.76
CA SER A 53 -6.12 -29.61 7.14
C SER A 53 -7.23 -29.38 8.20
N ARG A 54 -8.38 -28.83 7.82
CA ARG A 54 -9.57 -28.70 8.69
C ARG A 54 -10.43 -29.97 8.78
N ASN A 55 -10.22 -30.99 7.96
CA ASN A 55 -11.04 -32.21 8.00
C ASN A 55 -10.81 -33.09 9.25
N GLU A 56 -9.87 -32.76 10.13
CA GLU A 56 -9.60 -33.53 11.36
C GLU A 56 -10.28 -33.01 12.64
N GLY A 57 -11.05 -31.92 12.59
CA GLY A 57 -11.73 -31.37 13.78
C GLY A 57 -13.22 -31.11 13.54
N GLU A 58 -14.09 -31.78 14.30
CA GLU A 58 -15.52 -31.49 14.36
C GLU A 58 -15.75 -29.98 14.57
N HIS A 59 -16.43 -29.30 13.64
CA HIS A 59 -17.53 -28.32 13.86
C HIS A 59 -17.90 -27.62 12.53
N SER A 60 -19.18 -27.76 12.14
CA SER A 60 -19.92 -27.00 11.10
C SER A 60 -19.40 -27.03 9.64
N LYS A 61 -20.11 -27.77 8.78
CA LYS A 61 -20.08 -27.64 7.32
C LYS A 61 -20.75 -26.33 6.87
N GLU A 62 -20.14 -25.18 7.18
CA GLU A 62 -20.48 -23.97 6.44
C GLU A 62 -19.84 -24.05 5.06
N VAL A 63 -20.66 -24.01 4.02
CA VAL A 63 -20.20 -23.93 2.63
C VAL A 63 -19.55 -22.55 2.46
N ILE A 64 -18.24 -22.47 2.72
CA ILE A 64 -17.45 -21.26 2.50
C ILE A 64 -17.50 -20.98 1.00
N LYS A 65 -18.23 -19.93 0.62
CA LYS A 65 -18.26 -19.43 -0.77
C LYS A 65 -16.81 -19.16 -1.20
N PRO A 66 -16.44 -19.36 -2.48
CA PRO A 66 -15.08 -19.10 -2.98
C PRO A 66 -14.80 -17.59 -2.89
N TYR A 67 -14.32 -17.18 -1.73
CA TYR A 67 -14.00 -15.83 -1.36
C TYR A 67 -12.54 -15.80 -0.94
N ASP A 68 -11.86 -14.71 -1.29
CA ASP A 68 -10.48 -14.50 -0.88
C ASP A 68 -10.44 -14.06 0.60
N TRP A 69 -10.36 -15.04 1.48
CA TRP A 69 -10.20 -14.84 2.93
C TRP A 69 -8.84 -14.25 3.30
N THR A 70 -7.91 -14.12 2.35
CA THR A 70 -6.58 -13.54 2.59
C THR A 70 -6.57 -12.02 2.53
N PHE A 71 -7.69 -11.40 2.12
CA PHE A 71 -7.84 -9.96 1.93
C PHE A 71 -6.77 -9.35 1.00
N THR A 72 -6.30 -10.12 0.01
CA THR A 72 -5.29 -9.63 -0.93
C THR A 72 -5.83 -8.43 -1.71
N THR A 73 -5.12 -7.31 -1.62
CA THR A 73 -5.50 -6.06 -2.27
C THR A 73 -4.37 -5.54 -3.15
N ASP A 74 -4.72 -5.03 -4.33
CA ASP A 74 -3.82 -4.32 -5.25
C ASP A 74 -3.99 -2.79 -5.15
N TYR A 75 -4.60 -2.32 -4.05
CA TYR A 75 -4.89 -0.92 -3.79
C TYR A 75 -3.65 -0.02 -3.86
N LYS A 76 -3.77 1.09 -4.61
CA LYS A 76 -2.68 2.04 -4.92
C LYS A 76 -2.96 3.46 -4.40
N GLY A 77 -3.89 3.59 -3.45
CA GLY A 77 -4.36 4.86 -2.91
C GLY A 77 -5.57 5.44 -3.67
N THR A 78 -6.39 6.21 -2.95
CA THR A 78 -7.60 6.88 -3.45
C THR A 78 -7.27 8.31 -3.84
N LEU A 79 -7.49 8.67 -5.11
CA LEU A 79 -7.23 10.03 -5.60
C LEU A 79 -8.34 10.99 -5.14
N LEU A 80 -7.93 12.13 -4.59
CA LEU A 80 -8.80 13.17 -4.08
C LEU A 80 -8.91 14.36 -5.03
N GLY A 81 -10.03 15.07 -4.90
CA GLY A 81 -10.32 16.33 -5.57
C GLY A 81 -11.66 16.31 -6.30
N GLU A 82 -12.47 17.36 -6.17
CA GLU A 82 -13.76 17.47 -6.85
C GLU A 82 -13.59 17.91 -8.31
N SER A 83 -12.91 19.04 -8.49
CA SER A 83 -12.68 19.68 -9.80
C SER A 83 -11.28 19.43 -10.35
N LEU A 84 -10.27 19.48 -9.48
CA LEU A 84 -8.86 19.25 -9.82
C LEU A 84 -8.45 17.87 -9.30
N LYS A 85 -8.00 16.98 -10.20
CA LYS A 85 -7.57 15.63 -9.85
C LYS A 85 -6.18 15.35 -10.42
N LEU A 86 -5.45 14.49 -9.72
CA LEU A 86 -4.20 13.94 -10.23
C LEU A 86 -4.48 13.08 -11.47
N LYS A 87 -3.71 13.30 -12.54
CA LYS A 87 -3.81 12.48 -13.76
C LYS A 87 -2.76 11.37 -13.71
N VAL A 88 -3.22 10.12 -13.66
CA VAL A 88 -2.36 8.93 -13.71
C VAL A 88 -1.93 8.69 -15.15
N VAL A 89 -0.62 8.62 -15.38
CA VAL A 89 -0.05 8.23 -16.68
C VAL A 89 1.02 7.15 -16.50
N PRO A 90 1.10 6.14 -17.39
CA PRO A 90 2.21 5.19 -17.36
C PRO A 90 3.54 5.89 -17.55
N THR A 91 4.60 5.38 -16.91
CA THR A 91 5.94 5.92 -17.08
C THR A 91 7.00 4.82 -17.05
N THR A 92 8.15 5.11 -17.64
CA THR A 92 9.38 4.31 -17.52
C THR A 92 10.29 4.84 -16.40
N ASP A 93 9.92 5.95 -15.77
CA ASP A 93 10.70 6.55 -14.69
C ASP A 93 10.54 5.72 -13.42
N HIS A 94 11.67 5.50 -12.74
CA HIS A 94 11.73 4.76 -11.49
C HIS A 94 12.01 5.66 -10.29
N ILE A 95 11.57 5.23 -9.11
CA ILE A 95 11.94 5.91 -7.86
C ILE A 95 13.43 5.65 -7.60
N ASP A 96 14.19 6.74 -7.57
CA ASP A 96 15.62 6.68 -7.33
C ASP A 96 15.91 6.33 -5.85
N THR A 97 16.24 5.06 -5.62
CA THR A 97 16.58 4.55 -4.28
C THR A 97 17.84 5.17 -3.70
N GLU A 98 18.73 5.74 -4.51
CA GLU A 98 19.93 6.43 -4.02
C GLU A 98 19.56 7.73 -3.33
N LYS A 99 18.59 8.46 -3.88
CA LYS A 99 18.02 9.67 -3.25
C LYS A 99 17.35 9.37 -1.92
N LEU A 100 16.72 8.20 -1.78
CA LEU A 100 16.14 7.76 -0.51
C LEU A 100 17.18 7.42 0.57
N LYS A 101 18.43 7.11 0.16
CA LYS A 101 19.57 6.91 1.07
C LYS A 101 20.24 8.23 1.47
N ALA A 102 19.94 9.33 0.78
CA ALA A 102 20.46 10.64 1.15
C ALA A 102 20.01 10.99 2.58
N ARG A 103 20.97 11.42 3.40
CA ARG A 103 20.73 11.75 4.81
C ARG A 103 20.13 13.15 4.95
N GLU A 104 18.93 13.35 4.42
CA GLU A 104 18.13 14.51 4.77
C GLU A 104 17.46 14.29 6.13
N GLN A 105 17.34 15.36 6.92
CA GLN A 105 16.63 15.29 8.20
C GLN A 105 15.15 14.99 7.95
N ILE A 106 14.65 13.91 8.54
CA ILE A 106 13.22 13.60 8.53
C ILE A 106 12.52 14.66 9.38
N LYS A 107 11.71 15.52 8.73
CA LYS A 107 10.92 16.56 9.39
C LYS A 107 9.64 15.98 9.98
N PHE A 108 9.06 14.99 9.32
CA PHE A 108 7.84 14.32 9.75
C PHE A 108 7.91 12.84 9.37
N PHE A 109 7.48 11.99 10.30
CA PHE A 109 7.30 10.56 10.10
C PHE A 109 6.00 10.14 10.77
N GLU A 110 5.21 9.36 10.06
CA GLU A 110 3.98 8.78 10.60
C GLU A 110 3.76 7.40 9.98
N GLU A 111 3.20 6.48 10.78
CA GLU A 111 2.83 5.14 10.37
C GLU A 111 1.42 4.81 10.86
N VAL A 112 0.57 4.37 9.95
CA VAL A 112 -0.85 4.11 10.19
C VAL A 112 -1.17 2.68 9.74
N LEU A 113 -1.68 1.88 10.67
CA LEU A 113 -2.25 0.56 10.40
C LEU A 113 -3.69 0.72 9.87
N LEU A 114 -4.01 0.09 8.74
CA LEU A 114 -5.33 0.17 8.11
C LEU A 114 -6.19 -1.06 8.44
N PHE A 115 -5.61 -2.26 8.31
CA PHE A 115 -6.24 -3.47 8.83
C PHE A 115 -5.21 -4.55 9.16
N GLU A 116 -5.61 -5.49 10.00
CA GLU A 116 -4.88 -6.71 10.34
C GLU A 116 -5.85 -7.87 10.59
N ASP A 117 -5.43 -9.09 10.23
CA ASP A 117 -6.17 -10.33 10.42
C ASP A 117 -5.18 -11.49 10.66
N GLU A 118 -5.44 -12.33 11.65
CA GLU A 118 -4.59 -13.48 12.00
C GLU A 118 -4.95 -14.76 11.23
N LEU A 119 -5.89 -14.67 10.28
CA LEU A 119 -6.28 -15.75 9.41
C LEU A 119 -6.74 -17.00 10.18
N HIS A 120 -7.38 -16.81 11.34
CA HIS A 120 -7.70 -17.86 12.31
C HIS A 120 -6.47 -18.65 12.78
N ASP A 121 -5.43 -17.96 13.25
CA ASP A 121 -4.16 -18.52 13.73
C ASP A 121 -3.30 -19.24 12.66
N HIS A 122 -3.59 -19.03 11.37
CA HIS A 122 -2.86 -19.66 10.26
C HIS A 122 -1.90 -18.72 9.52
N GLY A 123 -1.70 -17.51 10.06
CA GLY A 123 -0.74 -16.57 9.52
C GLY A 123 -1.07 -15.14 9.88
N VAL A 124 -0.82 -14.22 8.94
CA VAL A 124 -1.16 -12.81 9.11
C VAL A 124 -1.45 -12.17 7.77
N SER A 125 -2.48 -11.33 7.72
CA SER A 125 -2.77 -10.41 6.62
C SER A 125 -2.84 -9.00 7.19
N SER A 126 -1.94 -8.12 6.78
CA SER A 126 -1.90 -6.75 7.29
C SER A 126 -1.68 -5.73 6.18
N LEU A 127 -2.26 -4.56 6.36
CA LEU A 127 -2.09 -3.41 5.49
C LEU A 127 -1.74 -2.19 6.33
N SER A 128 -0.54 -1.64 6.11
CA SER A 128 -0.10 -0.41 6.76
C SER A 128 0.45 0.58 5.75
N VAL A 129 0.39 1.87 6.10
CA VAL A 129 0.94 2.96 5.32
C VAL A 129 1.83 3.84 6.19
N LYS A 130 3.00 4.18 5.69
CA LYS A 130 3.93 5.08 6.37
C LYS A 130 4.51 6.13 5.44
N ILE A 131 4.80 7.30 5.99
CA ILE A 131 5.35 8.43 5.25
C ILE A 131 6.56 9.00 5.98
N ARG A 132 7.55 9.43 5.19
CA ARG A 132 8.69 10.23 5.61
C ARG A 132 8.68 11.52 4.79
N VAL A 133 8.71 12.67 5.46
CA VAL A 133 8.80 13.98 4.83
C VAL A 133 10.16 14.59 5.15
N MET A 134 10.82 15.04 4.10
CA MET A 134 12.13 15.68 4.10
C MET A 134 11.94 17.13 3.63
N PRO A 135 12.94 18.02 3.77
CA PRO A 135 12.81 19.43 3.35
C PRO A 135 12.45 19.59 1.86
N SER A 136 13.00 18.75 0.99
CA SER A 136 12.85 18.84 -0.47
C SER A 136 12.01 17.73 -1.09
N SER A 137 11.57 16.73 -0.33
CA SER A 137 10.85 15.58 -0.86
C SER A 137 10.02 14.88 0.20
N PHE A 138 9.15 13.97 -0.23
CA PHE A 138 8.57 12.98 0.67
C PHE A 138 8.54 11.60 0.01
N PHE A 139 8.54 10.57 0.86
CA PHE A 139 8.42 9.18 0.47
C PHE A 139 7.36 8.49 1.32
N LEU A 140 6.42 7.83 0.66
CA LEU A 140 5.36 7.04 1.28
C LEU A 140 5.45 5.59 0.80
N LEU A 141 5.22 4.67 1.72
CA LEU A 141 5.11 3.24 1.45
C LEU A 141 3.80 2.73 2.05
N LEU A 142 2.88 2.32 1.18
CA LEU A 142 1.76 1.45 1.53
C LEU A 142 2.24 0.00 1.30
N ARG A 143 2.11 -0.84 2.31
CA ARG A 143 2.51 -2.24 2.26
C ARG A 143 1.36 -3.13 2.71
N PHE A 144 0.93 -3.99 1.80
CA PHE A 144 0.16 -5.19 2.13
C PHE A 144 1.14 -6.34 2.35
N PHE A 145 1.02 -7.03 3.47
CA PHE A 145 1.81 -8.21 3.81
C PHE A 145 0.88 -9.36 4.14
N LEU A 146 1.09 -10.49 3.47
CA LEU A 146 0.35 -11.72 3.69
C LEU A 146 1.36 -12.85 3.92
N ARG A 147 1.22 -13.54 5.04
CA ARG A 147 1.88 -14.80 5.32
C ARG A 147 0.81 -15.83 5.64
N ILE A 148 0.86 -16.96 4.95
CA ILE A 148 0.12 -18.15 5.33
C ILE A 148 1.16 -19.18 5.75
N ASP A 149 1.10 -19.59 7.01
CA ASP A 149 2.13 -20.42 7.63
C ASP A 149 2.27 -21.76 6.89
N GLY A 150 3.52 -22.16 6.61
CA GLY A 150 3.86 -23.34 5.82
C GLY A 150 3.55 -23.25 4.31
N VAL A 151 2.80 -22.23 3.86
CA VAL A 151 2.25 -22.15 2.51
C VAL A 151 2.98 -21.11 1.63
N LEU A 152 2.77 -19.82 1.88
CA LEU A 152 3.28 -18.74 1.02
C LEU A 152 3.45 -17.43 1.77
N ILE A 153 4.27 -16.57 1.20
CA ILE A 153 4.41 -15.17 1.60
C ILE A 153 4.19 -14.32 0.35
N ARG A 154 3.28 -13.33 0.48
CA ARG A 154 2.95 -12.35 -0.55
C ARG A 154 3.10 -10.95 0.03
N MET A 155 3.59 -10.02 -0.78
CA MET A 155 3.77 -8.64 -0.39
C MET A 155 3.45 -7.72 -1.56
N ASN A 156 2.53 -6.79 -1.37
CA ASN A 156 2.22 -5.76 -2.36
C ASN A 156 2.64 -4.41 -1.79
N ASP A 157 3.63 -3.79 -2.43
CA ASP A 157 4.13 -2.47 -2.04
C ASP A 157 3.67 -1.44 -3.06
N THR A 158 3.02 -0.36 -2.60
CA THR A 158 2.82 0.87 -3.37
C THR A 158 3.72 1.95 -2.78
N ARG A 159 4.76 2.33 -3.52
CA ARG A 159 5.67 3.42 -3.18
C ARG A 159 5.20 4.69 -3.88
N LEU A 160 5.20 5.80 -3.14
CA LEU A 160 4.89 7.12 -3.67
C LEU A 160 6.02 8.08 -3.30
N TYR A 161 6.56 8.77 -4.30
CA TYR A 161 7.67 9.70 -4.14
C TYR A 161 7.39 11.02 -4.85
N HIS A 162 7.79 12.12 -4.23
CA HIS A 162 7.65 13.45 -4.80
C HIS A 162 8.82 14.33 -4.37
N GLU A 163 9.34 15.11 -5.31
CA GLU A 163 10.34 16.15 -5.08
C GLU A 163 9.66 17.51 -5.26
N ALA A 164 9.98 18.48 -4.40
CA ALA A 164 9.29 19.76 -4.31
C ALA A 164 9.39 20.61 -5.60
N ASP A 165 10.40 20.37 -6.43
CA ASP A 165 10.62 21.03 -7.72
C ASP A 165 9.80 20.41 -8.88
N LYS A 166 9.14 19.27 -8.65
CA LYS A 166 8.41 18.54 -9.69
C LYS A 166 6.91 18.75 -9.61
N THR A 167 6.26 18.89 -10.76
CA THR A 167 4.79 18.97 -10.87
C THR A 167 4.13 17.60 -11.01
N TYR A 168 4.76 16.57 -10.45
CA TYR A 168 4.25 15.20 -10.47
C TYR A 168 4.76 14.40 -9.27
N MET A 169 4.08 13.29 -8.98
CA MET A 169 4.57 12.26 -8.06
C MET A 169 4.85 10.98 -8.87
N LEU A 170 5.84 10.21 -8.44
CA LEU A 170 6.09 8.87 -8.95
C LEU A 170 5.41 7.86 -8.04
N ARG A 171 4.58 6.99 -8.62
CA ARG A 171 3.94 5.87 -7.95
C ARG A 171 4.44 4.57 -8.56
N GLU A 172 5.04 3.72 -7.73
CA GLU A 172 5.51 2.40 -8.13
C GLU A 172 4.79 1.32 -7.32
N TYR A 173 4.09 0.45 -8.02
CA TYR A 173 3.50 -0.75 -7.46
C TYR A 173 4.37 -1.96 -7.75
N THR A 174 4.66 -2.76 -6.74
CA THR A 174 5.35 -4.05 -6.90
C THR A 174 4.61 -5.13 -6.14
N SER A 175 4.20 -6.19 -6.83
CA SER A 175 3.68 -7.42 -6.20
C SER A 175 4.76 -8.48 -6.18
N ARG A 176 5.02 -9.04 -4.99
CA ARG A 176 6.01 -10.08 -4.75
C ARG A 176 5.35 -11.27 -4.09
N GLU A 177 5.72 -12.48 -4.51
CA GLU A 177 5.15 -13.70 -3.96
C GLU A 177 6.10 -14.88 -4.10
N SER A 178 6.23 -15.68 -3.03
CA SER A 178 6.85 -17.00 -3.08
C SER A 178 6.14 -17.98 -2.16
N ARG A 179 6.15 -19.26 -2.55
CA ARG A 179 5.83 -20.36 -1.63
C ARG A 179 6.93 -20.49 -0.58
N ILE A 180 6.56 -20.86 0.65
CA ILE A 180 7.51 -21.08 1.74
C ILE A 180 8.49 -22.20 1.40
N ALA A 181 8.06 -23.22 0.66
CA ALA A 181 8.94 -24.29 0.17
C ALA A 181 10.16 -23.79 -0.63
N ASN A 182 10.04 -22.65 -1.34
CA ASN A 182 11.16 -22.04 -2.08
C ASN A 182 12.04 -21.13 -1.21
N LEU A 183 11.59 -20.82 0.01
CA LEU A 183 12.24 -19.93 0.98
C LEU A 183 12.95 -20.70 2.10
N MET A 184 13.13 -22.01 1.98
CA MET A 184 13.80 -22.86 2.99
C MET A 184 15.26 -22.45 3.29
N HIS A 185 15.88 -21.67 2.42
CA HIS A 185 17.22 -21.11 2.62
C HIS A 185 17.22 -19.85 3.52
N VAL A 186 16.05 -19.28 3.79
CA VAL A 186 15.87 -18.08 4.61
C VAL A 186 15.51 -18.51 6.04
N PRO A 187 16.14 -17.93 7.09
CA PRO A 187 15.77 -18.22 8.47
C PRO A 187 14.29 -17.95 8.76
N PRO A 188 13.56 -18.87 9.42
CA PRO A 188 12.13 -18.69 9.72
C PRO A 188 11.82 -17.43 10.54
N SER A 189 12.77 -16.94 11.34
CA SER A 189 12.65 -15.68 12.09
C SER A 189 12.47 -14.46 11.19
N LEU A 190 12.88 -14.53 9.92
CA LEU A 190 12.68 -13.45 8.96
C LEU A 190 11.27 -13.46 8.36
N PHE A 191 10.51 -14.57 8.45
CA PHE A 191 9.15 -14.64 7.90
C PHE A 191 8.16 -13.70 8.59
N THR A 192 8.51 -13.20 9.79
CA THR A 192 7.76 -12.18 10.53
C THR A 192 8.25 -10.76 10.24
N GLU A 193 9.29 -10.59 9.43
CA GLU A 193 9.95 -9.30 9.16
C GLU A 193 9.75 -8.89 7.69
N PRO A 194 8.70 -8.10 7.35
CA PRO A 194 8.39 -7.76 5.96
C PRO A 194 9.52 -7.03 5.23
N ASN A 195 10.30 -6.22 5.95
CA ASN A 195 11.41 -5.46 5.36
C ASN A 195 12.52 -6.39 4.85
N GLU A 196 12.91 -7.39 5.64
CA GLU A 196 13.94 -8.36 5.26
C GLU A 196 13.41 -9.32 4.19
N MET A 197 12.17 -9.79 4.34
CA MET A 197 11.54 -10.69 3.36
C MET A 197 11.40 -10.10 1.97
N SER A 198 11.23 -8.77 1.87
CA SER A 198 11.12 -8.10 0.57
C SER A 198 12.28 -8.42 -0.39
N GLN A 199 13.48 -8.69 0.13
CA GLN A 199 14.68 -8.97 -0.64
C GLN A 199 14.71 -10.40 -1.19
N HIS A 200 14.02 -11.33 -0.53
CA HIS A 200 13.99 -12.76 -0.89
C HIS A 200 12.80 -13.12 -1.78
N LEU A 201 11.75 -12.29 -1.80
CA LEU A 201 10.55 -12.57 -2.59
C LEU A 201 10.73 -12.11 -4.05
N PRO A 202 10.50 -13.01 -5.03
CA PRO A 202 10.56 -12.67 -6.44
C PRO A 202 9.39 -11.75 -6.82
N ILE A 203 9.68 -10.80 -7.69
CA ILE A 203 8.70 -9.86 -8.22
C ILE A 203 7.84 -10.58 -9.27
N LYS A 204 6.52 -10.50 -9.12
CA LYS A 204 5.53 -11.04 -10.07
C LYS A 204 4.98 -9.94 -10.97
N GLU A 205 4.80 -8.75 -10.43
CA GLU A 205 4.25 -7.60 -11.13
C GLU A 205 4.98 -6.33 -10.72
N THR A 206 5.18 -5.42 -11.68
CA THR A 206 5.67 -4.07 -11.43
C THR A 206 4.96 -3.10 -12.35
N VAL A 207 4.44 -2.03 -11.77
CA VAL A 207 3.76 -0.96 -12.49
C VAL A 207 4.30 0.38 -12.02
N CYS A 208 4.75 1.20 -12.95
CA CYS A 208 5.29 2.54 -12.68
C CYS A 208 4.39 3.59 -13.34
N GLU A 209 3.96 4.56 -12.54
CA GLU A 209 3.03 5.60 -12.95
C GLU A 209 3.49 6.98 -12.47
N LYS A 210 3.21 8.01 -13.26
CA LYS A 210 3.29 9.41 -12.82
C LYS A 210 1.89 9.90 -12.47
N LEU A 211 1.78 10.53 -11.31
CA LEU A 211 0.61 11.30 -10.90
C LEU A 211 0.89 12.77 -11.23
N LEU A 212 0.44 13.21 -12.41
CA LEU A 212 0.65 14.59 -12.88
C LEU A 212 -0.28 15.54 -12.14
N PHE A 213 0.27 16.70 -11.76
CA PHE A 213 -0.51 17.75 -11.14
C PHE A 213 -1.40 18.46 -12.18
N PRO A 214 -2.59 18.91 -11.78
CA PRO A 214 -3.49 19.63 -12.67
C PRO A 214 -2.91 21.01 -13.03
N GLU A 215 -3.14 21.48 -14.26
CA GLU A 215 -2.49 22.68 -14.84
C GLU A 215 -2.83 24.02 -14.16
N LYS A 216 -3.86 24.08 -13.29
CA LYS A 216 -4.25 25.30 -12.55
C LYS A 216 -3.50 25.47 -11.23
N ILE A 217 -2.17 25.41 -11.26
CA ILE A 217 -1.35 25.86 -10.13
C ILE A 217 -1.04 27.32 -10.37
N ASP A 218 -1.99 28.20 -10.09
CA ASP A 218 -1.68 29.63 -9.94
C ASP A 218 -0.74 29.74 -8.75
N GLN A 219 0.50 30.14 -9.03
CA GLN A 219 1.47 30.56 -8.03
C GLN A 219 0.85 31.75 -7.28
N ASN A 220 0.78 31.67 -5.94
CA ASN A 220 0.31 32.76 -5.09
C ASN A 220 0.93 34.11 -5.53
N PRO A 221 0.14 35.20 -5.64
CA PRO A 221 0.70 36.53 -5.82
C PRO A 221 1.49 36.89 -4.56
N THR A 222 2.80 37.03 -4.74
CA THR A 222 3.75 37.42 -3.70
C THR A 222 3.48 38.86 -3.27
N ASP A 223 3.66 39.10 -1.97
CA ASP A 223 3.77 40.38 -1.27
C ASP A 223 3.94 41.63 -2.15
N SER A 224 2.92 42.48 -2.15
CA SER A 224 3.07 43.90 -2.47
C SER A 224 2.14 44.73 -1.59
N GLN A 225 2.39 44.72 -0.28
CA GLN A 225 2.01 45.85 0.55
C GLN A 225 3.07 46.93 0.42
N ALA A 226 2.78 47.90 -0.44
CA ALA A 226 3.53 49.13 -0.61
C ALA A 226 3.51 49.94 0.69
N ASN A 227 4.70 50.33 1.15
CA ASN A 227 4.89 51.41 2.11
C ASN A 227 4.34 52.72 1.51
N ALA A 228 3.36 53.33 2.17
CA ALA A 228 2.99 54.72 1.96
C ALA A 228 3.54 55.56 3.13
N PRO A 229 4.33 56.63 2.89
CA PRO A 229 4.66 57.60 3.91
C PRO A 229 3.48 58.56 4.12
N VAL A 230 3.13 58.79 5.37
CA VAL A 230 2.14 59.80 5.78
C VAL A 230 2.90 61.10 6.03
N GLU A 231 2.60 62.13 5.24
CA GLU A 231 2.82 63.55 5.58
C GLU A 231 1.79 64.04 6.60
#